data_AF-A0A6G3SAZ7-F1
#
_entry.id   AF-A0A6G3SAZ7-F1
#
_cell.length_a   1.000
_cell.length_b   1.000
_cell.length_c   1.000
_cell.angle_alpha   90.00
_cell.angle_beta   90.00
_cell.angle_gamma   90.00
#
_symmetry.space_group_name_H-M   'P 1'
#
loop_
_entity.id
_entity.type
_entity.pdbx_description
1 polymer ?
#
loop_
_entity_poly.entity_id
_entity_poly.type
_entity_poly.pdbx_seq_one_letter_code
_entity_poly.pdbx_strand_id
1 'polypeptide(L)'
;MPSPEPAELSCDDPASVVTVLREAGCVFAEDEARVLLSSARDAAELTAMVGRRAAGLPLEHVVGWAAFCGRRITVDPGVFVPRRRTEFLA
;
A
#
# COMPACT_ATOMS: atom_id res chain seq x y z
N MET A 1 -17.34 10.71 18.70
CA MET A 1 -16.25 10.64 17.71
C MET A 1 -16.91 10.56 16.35
N PRO A 2 -16.89 11.61 15.53
CA PRO A 2 -17.41 11.50 14.17
C PRO A 2 -16.46 10.57 13.41
N SER A 3 -17.01 9.50 12.84
CA SER A 3 -16.31 8.73 11.81
C SER A 3 -15.88 9.69 10.71
N PRO A 4 -14.64 9.62 10.18
CA PRO A 4 -14.34 10.32 8.96
C PRO A 4 -15.24 9.72 7.88
N GLU A 5 -16.20 10.52 7.42
CA GLU A 5 -16.87 10.29 6.14
C GLU A 5 -15.77 10.09 5.10
N PRO A 6 -15.90 9.14 4.15
CA PRO A 6 -14.91 8.94 3.11
C PRO A 6 -14.93 10.19 2.23
N ALA A 7 -14.18 11.21 2.64
CA ALA A 7 -13.88 12.40 1.87
C ALA A 7 -13.41 11.89 0.53
N GLU A 8 -14.16 12.27 -0.51
CA GLU A 8 -13.96 11.99 -1.91
C GLU A 8 -12.47 11.75 -2.18
N LEU A 9 -12.06 10.48 -2.24
CA LEU A 9 -10.68 10.13 -2.58
C LEU A 9 -10.46 10.69 -3.97
N SER A 10 -9.85 11.86 -4.05
CA SER A 10 -9.25 12.37 -5.27
C SER A 10 -8.18 11.35 -5.60
N CYS A 11 -8.53 10.47 -6.55
CA CYS A 11 -7.87 9.20 -6.80
C CYS A 11 -6.43 9.33 -7.32
N ASP A 12 -5.96 10.56 -7.52
CA ASP A 12 -4.60 10.89 -7.94
C ASP A 12 -3.81 11.62 -6.85
N ASP A 13 -4.43 11.99 -5.72
CA ASP A 13 -3.76 12.81 -4.71
C ASP A 13 -3.04 11.96 -3.64
N PRO A 14 -1.70 12.01 -3.59
CA PRO A 14 -0.94 11.22 -2.63
C PRO A 14 -1.24 11.57 -1.17
N ALA A 15 -1.65 12.81 -0.87
CA ALA A 15 -1.96 13.19 0.51
C ALA A 15 -3.23 12.52 1.03
N SER A 16 -4.21 12.29 0.15
CA SER A 16 -5.45 11.56 0.49
C SER A 16 -5.15 10.10 0.85
N VAL A 17 -4.37 9.41 0.00
CA VAL A 17 -3.99 8.01 0.22
C VAL A 17 -3.18 7.84 1.51
N VAL A 18 -2.22 8.73 1.78
CA VAL A 18 -1.42 8.71 3.02
C VAL A 18 -2.30 8.86 4.26
N THR A 19 -3.29 9.74 4.21
CA THR A 19 -4.22 9.97 5.34
C THR A 19 -4.98 8.70 5.68
N VAL A 20 -5.57 8.03 4.67
CA VAL A 20 -6.29 6.77 4.85
C VAL A 20 -5.38 5.67 5.42
N LEU A 21 -4.14 5.55 4.92
CA LEU A 21 -3.20 4.56 5.41
C LEU A 21 -2.76 4.83 6.86
N ARG A 22 -2.57 6.10 7.24
CA ARG A 22 -2.26 6.49 8.62
C ARG A 22 -3.41 6.16 9.57
N GLU A 23 -4.65 6.45 9.17
CA GLU A 23 -5.84 6.10 9.94
C GLU A 23 -5.99 4.58 10.11
N ALA A 24 -5.60 3.80 9.09
CA ALA A 24 -5.52 2.35 9.16
C ALA A 24 -4.33 1.81 10.00
N GLY A 25 -3.49 2.68 10.57
CA GLY A 25 -2.34 2.29 11.40
C GLY A 25 -1.10 1.86 10.60
N CYS A 26 -0.99 2.25 9.32
CA CYS A 26 0.19 1.97 8.51
C CYS A 26 1.35 2.87 8.93
N VAL A 27 2.44 2.26 9.42
CA VAL A 27 3.63 2.97 9.92
C VAL A 27 4.42 3.68 8.80
N PHE A 28 4.34 3.19 7.57
CA PHE A 28 5.08 3.72 6.41
C PHE A 28 4.14 4.29 5.33
N ALA A 29 3.07 4.97 5.75
CA ALA A 29 1.98 5.40 4.87
C ALA A 29 2.45 6.14 3.59
N GLU A 30 3.48 6.97 3.65
CA GLU A 30 4.03 7.71 2.51
C GLU A 30 4.71 6.82 1.49
N ASP A 31 5.54 5.88 1.95
CA ASP A 31 6.22 4.92 1.08
C ASP A 31 5.20 3.96 0.45
N GLU A 32 4.23 3.50 1.24
CA GLU A 32 3.17 2.62 0.78
C GLU A 32 2.26 3.33 -0.23
N ALA A 33 1.86 4.58 0.02
CA ALA A 33 1.06 5.37 -0.91
C ALA A 33 1.77 5.53 -2.26
N ARG A 34 3.07 5.79 -2.27
CA ARG A 34 3.86 5.89 -3.51
C ARG A 34 3.84 4.59 -4.31
N VAL A 35 3.97 3.45 -3.62
CA VAL A 35 3.94 2.12 -4.27
C VAL A 35 2.54 1.84 -4.85
N LEU A 36 1.48 2.13 -4.10
CA LEU A 36 0.09 1.95 -4.54
C LEU A 36 -0.23 2.83 -5.76
N LEU A 37 0.10 4.12 -5.71
CA LEU A 37 -0.08 5.05 -6.83
C LEU A 37 0.69 4.64 -8.08
N SER A 38 1.93 4.15 -7.91
CA SER A 38 2.72 3.68 -9.06
C SER A 38 2.27 2.34 -9.64
N SER A 39 1.46 1.58 -8.88
CA SER A 39 0.98 0.25 -9.29
C SER A 39 -0.45 0.27 -9.82
N ALA A 40 -1.28 1.20 -9.35
CA ALA A 40 -2.63 1.37 -9.82
C ALA A 40 -2.64 1.91 -11.26
N ARG A 41 -3.45 1.30 -12.13
CA ARG A 41 -3.66 1.78 -13.51
C ARG A 41 -4.79 2.80 -13.59
N ASP A 42 -5.71 2.75 -12.64
CA ASP A 42 -6.84 3.66 -12.53
C ASP A 42 -7.25 3.90 -11.07
N ALA A 43 -8.15 4.87 -10.90
CA ALA A 43 -8.73 5.29 -9.64
C ALA A 43 -9.43 4.18 -8.84
N ALA A 44 -10.12 3.29 -9.55
CA ALA A 44 -10.90 2.22 -8.93
C ALA A 44 -9.97 1.13 -8.39
N GLU A 45 -8.92 0.79 -9.15
CA GLU A 45 -7.86 -0.12 -8.75
C GLU A 45 -7.10 0.44 -7.54
N LEU A 46 -6.77 1.73 -7.52
CA LEU A 46 -6.15 2.36 -6.35
C LEU A 46 -7.03 2.25 -5.11
N THR A 47 -8.32 2.58 -5.23
CA THR A 47 -9.27 2.51 -4.12
C THR A 47 -9.38 1.08 -3.58
N ALA A 48 -9.45 0.08 -4.47
CA ALA A 48 -9.45 -1.33 -4.08
C ALA A 48 -8.15 -1.74 -3.39
N MET A 49 -6.99 -1.27 -3.89
CA MET A 49 -5.69 -1.55 -3.30
C MET A 49 -5.57 -0.94 -1.89
N VAL A 50 -5.97 0.32 -1.71
CA VAL A 50 -6.00 1.00 -0.40
C VAL A 50 -6.93 0.27 0.56
N GLY A 51 -8.12 -0.13 0.12
CA GLY A 51 -9.07 -0.89 0.92
C GLY A 51 -8.49 -2.23 1.41
N ARG A 52 -7.81 -2.98 0.53
CA ARG A 52 -7.11 -4.21 0.92
C ARG A 52 -6.01 -3.92 1.94
N ARG A 53 -5.23 -2.86 1.75
CA ARG A 53 -4.15 -2.50 2.67
C ARG A 53 -4.68 -2.09 4.04
N ALA A 54 -5.79 -1.35 4.08
CA ALA A 54 -6.50 -0.97 5.30
C ALA A 54 -7.13 -2.18 6.02
N ALA A 55 -7.53 -3.22 5.27
CA ALA A 55 -7.99 -4.50 5.82
C ALA A 55 -6.85 -5.35 6.44
N GLY A 56 -5.61 -4.88 6.40
CA GLY A 56 -4.45 -5.56 7.00
C GLY A 56 -3.72 -6.52 6.06
N LEU A 57 -4.04 -6.52 4.76
CA LEU A 57 -3.26 -7.27 3.77
C LEU A 57 -1.86 -6.64 3.60
N PRO A 58 -0.79 -7.44 3.48
CA PRO A 58 0.54 -6.95 3.15
C PRO A 58 0.55 -6.17 1.84
N LEU A 59 1.29 -5.06 1.79
CA LEU A 59 1.37 -4.19 0.61
C LEU A 59 1.73 -4.97 -0.66
N GLU A 60 2.63 -5.93 -0.55
CA GLU A 60 3.18 -6.69 -1.67
C GLU A 60 2.16 -7.67 -2.24
N HIS A 61 1.24 -8.17 -1.40
CA HIS A 61 0.06 -8.92 -1.88
C HIS A 61 -0.99 -8.00 -2.49
N VAL A 62 -1.08 -6.76 -2.02
CA VAL A 62 -2.00 -5.75 -2.58
C VAL A 62 -1.59 -5.33 -3.99
N VAL A 63 -0.29 -5.12 -4.23
CA VAL A 63 0.25 -4.74 -5.54
C VAL A 63 0.69 -5.94 -6.41
N GLY A 64 0.79 -7.13 -5.82
CA GLY A 64 1.19 -8.37 -6.52
C GLY A 64 2.70 -8.48 -6.79
N TRP A 65 3.50 -7.60 -6.20
CA TRP A 65 4.96 -7.60 -6.35
C TRP A 65 5.65 -7.00 -5.12
N ALA A 66 6.90 -7.39 -4.88
CA ALA A 66 7.77 -6.84 -3.84
C ALA A 66 8.99 -6.16 -4.46
N ALA A 67 9.38 -5.01 -3.90
CA ALA A 67 10.67 -4.39 -4.20
C ALA A 67 11.76 -5.11 -3.40
N PHE A 68 12.73 -5.74 -4.07
CA PHE A 68 13.88 -6.38 -3.42
C PHE A 68 15.16 -6.08 -4.22
N CYS A 69 16.20 -5.56 -3.56
CA CYS A 69 17.47 -5.18 -4.20
C CYS A 69 17.30 -4.35 -5.49
N GLY A 70 16.33 -3.42 -5.52
CA GLY A 70 16.05 -2.60 -6.71
C GLY A 70 15.43 -3.37 -7.89
N ARG A 71 14.81 -4.52 -7.63
CA ARG A 71 14.05 -5.32 -8.60
C ARG A 71 12.61 -5.50 -8.12
N ARG A 72 11.68 -5.62 -9.07
CA ARG A 72 10.27 -5.99 -8.81
C ARG A 72 10.14 -7.50 -8.96
N ILE A 73 9.85 -8.20 -7.87
CA ILE A 73 9.62 -9.64 -7.86
C ILE A 73 8.11 -9.86 -7.71
N THR A 74 7.48 -10.58 -8.64
CA THR A 74 6.05 -10.93 -8.54
C THR A 74 5.82 -11.84 -7.35
N VAL A 75 4.79 -11.55 -6.55
CA VAL A 75 4.46 -12.28 -5.32
C VAL A 75 3.06 -12.87 -5.46
N ASP A 76 2.97 -14.19 -5.36
CA ASP A 76 1.69 -14.90 -5.28
C ASP A 76 1.13 -14.93 -3.84
N PRO A 77 -0.19 -15.09 -3.67
CA PRO A 77 -0.82 -15.24 -2.36
C PRO A 77 -0.20 -16.41 -1.58
N GLY A 78 0.30 -16.14 -0.37
CA GLY A 78 0.93 -17.13 0.50
C GLY A 78 2.46 -17.17 0.44
N VAL A 79 3.10 -16.37 -0.43
CA VAL A 79 4.56 -16.22 -0.43
C VAL A 79 4.98 -15.26 0.68
N PHE A 80 5.97 -15.68 1.48
CA PHE A 80 6.60 -14.87 2.52
C PHE A 80 7.31 -13.68 1.87
N VAL A 81 6.82 -12.48 2.16
CA VAL A 81 7.45 -11.26 1.68
C VAL A 81 8.58 -10.89 2.65
N PRO A 82 9.84 -10.75 2.18
CA PRO A 82 10.94 -10.28 3.00
C PRO A 82 10.61 -8.89 3.54
N ARG A 83 10.50 -8.74 4.87
CA ARG A 83 10.25 -7.44 5.48
C ARG A 83 11.50 -6.57 5.37
N ARG A 84 11.34 -5.27 5.11
CA ARG A 84 12.45 -4.28 5.10
C ARG A 84 13.39 -4.34 6.33
N ARG A 85 12.94 -4.86 7.48
CA ARG A 85 13.79 -5.01 8.67
C ARG A 85 14.86 -6.10 8.57
N THR A 86 14.85 -6.97 7.56
CA THR A 86 15.93 -7.94 7.31
C THR A 86 16.99 -7.48 6.31
N GLU A 87 16.87 -6.28 5.71
CA GLU A 87 17.95 -5.71 4.87
C GLU A 87 19.25 -5.44 5.66
N PHE A 88 19.19 -5.43 6.99
CA PHE A 88 20.35 -5.25 7.87
C PHE A 88 21.19 -6.53 8.12
N LEU A 89 20.83 -7.67 7.53
CA LEU A 89 21.50 -8.96 7.71
C LEU A 89 22.19 -9.51 6.45
N ALA A 90 22.25 -8.72 5.37
CA ALA A 90 22.94 -9.10 4.11
C ALA A 90 24.43 -8.77 4.14
#